data_AF-A0AA41G0Z2-F1
#
_entry.id   AF-A0AA41G0Z2-F1
#
_cell.length_a   1.000
_cell.length_b   1.000
_cell.length_c   1.000
_cell.angle_alpha   90.00
_cell.angle_beta   90.00
_cell.angle_gamma   90.00
#
_symmetry.space_group_name_H-M   'P 1'
#
loop_
_entity.id
_entity.type
_entity.pdbx_description
1 polymer ?
#
loop_
_entity_poly.entity_id
_entity_poly.type
_entity_poly.pdbx_seq_one_letter_code
_entity_poly.pdbx_strand_id
1 'polypeptide(L)'
;MVPSASRRRLLQTVGATAAAALAGCSALESLDSDDSGAEYTLTVDSIDASPVEHALYEPNDGALFGDPARAARSAILPEGRHTTYGYEPLPEDAYLEHDGRYFQTKTLVTGRRSVERTLVRASPLPDGATVPDDAIRVDALDRPSARVVKILHSDIQSEGQSGSADLLRSGAYVLRRPAELESRLATGDLDGRVVVMKAGGPWNYRIETVARSITETEYATLALEVASSREQFRAVVFGSRIDAELAPATLTDGVRSTLDRAIGRGQYTERTPLSDSFDALLDRLGLAGVETAANGRLLWYDGSLYRHGLYVDDSPAA
;
A
#
# COMPACT_ATOMS: atom_id res chain seq x y z
N MET A 1 16.77 -8.90 -44.78
CA MET A 1 18.20 -9.17 -45.01
C MET A 1 18.96 -7.94 -44.53
N VAL A 2 19.54 -8.03 -43.33
CA VAL A 2 20.38 -6.96 -42.76
C VAL A 2 21.81 -7.15 -43.28
N PRO A 3 22.55 -6.06 -43.51
CA PRO A 3 23.82 -5.98 -42.80
C PRO A 3 24.05 -4.60 -42.15
N SER A 4 24.59 -4.70 -40.95
CA SER A 4 25.17 -3.71 -40.05
C SER A 4 26.28 -2.84 -40.66
N ALA A 5 26.42 -1.59 -40.21
CA ALA A 5 27.69 -0.86 -40.27
C ALA A 5 27.86 0.13 -39.09
N SER A 6 28.93 -0.14 -38.33
CA SER A 6 29.62 0.65 -37.31
C SER A 6 30.06 2.05 -37.78
N ARG A 7 30.28 2.99 -36.84
CA ARG A 7 31.50 3.85 -36.83
C ARG A 7 31.66 4.67 -35.54
N ARG A 8 32.71 4.32 -34.78
CA ARG A 8 33.48 5.23 -33.91
C ARG A 8 34.02 6.40 -34.73
N ARG A 9 34.08 7.61 -34.15
CA ARG A 9 34.99 8.67 -34.58
C ARG A 9 35.65 9.36 -33.39
N LEU A 10 36.97 9.21 -33.35
CA LEU A 10 37.99 9.93 -32.59
C LEU A 10 38.21 11.33 -33.18
N LEU A 11 38.51 12.32 -32.33
CA LEU A 11 39.41 13.48 -32.51
C LEU A 11 39.79 13.94 -31.08
N GLN A 12 40.98 13.70 -30.49
CA GLN A 12 42.34 14.26 -30.70
C GLN A 12 42.42 15.79 -30.80
N THR A 13 42.97 16.47 -29.77
CA THR A 13 44.21 17.31 -29.77
C THR A 13 44.41 17.98 -28.38
N VAL A 14 45.47 17.67 -27.61
CA VAL A 14 46.82 18.29 -27.51
C VAL A 14 46.87 19.68 -26.85
N GLY A 15 47.63 19.77 -25.76
CA GLY A 15 48.18 21.04 -25.23
C GLY A 15 48.84 20.86 -23.86
N ALA A 16 50.16 20.74 -23.81
CA ALA A 16 50.96 20.68 -22.59
C ALA A 16 51.63 22.02 -22.31
N THR A 17 51.68 22.45 -21.04
CA THR A 17 52.73 23.35 -20.53
C THR A 17 52.95 23.16 -19.02
N ALA A 18 54.17 22.71 -18.71
CA ALA A 18 55.10 23.12 -17.65
C ALA A 18 54.62 23.32 -16.19
N ALA A 19 55.33 22.60 -15.30
CA ALA A 19 55.34 22.73 -13.85
C ALA A 19 56.01 24.03 -13.37
N ALA A 20 55.48 24.59 -12.28
CA ALA A 20 56.22 25.43 -11.34
C ALA A 20 55.85 24.99 -9.93
N ALA A 21 56.83 24.45 -9.20
CA ALA A 21 56.74 24.19 -7.78
C ALA A 21 57.35 25.37 -7.02
N LEU A 22 56.58 26.02 -6.13
CA LEU A 22 57.12 26.75 -4.99
C LEU A 22 56.17 26.64 -3.79
N ALA A 23 56.80 26.68 -2.62
CA ALA A 23 56.32 26.26 -1.31
C ALA A 23 55.16 27.08 -0.72
N GLY A 24 54.32 26.35 0.04
CA GLY A 24 53.95 26.73 1.41
C GLY A 24 52.87 27.79 1.58
N CYS A 25 51.66 27.35 1.93
CA CYS A 25 50.90 27.87 3.07
C CYS A 25 49.79 26.88 3.42
N SER A 26 49.92 26.25 4.57
CA SER A 26 48.85 25.63 5.34
C SER A 26 47.76 26.67 5.62
N ALA A 27 46.52 26.36 5.22
CA ALA A 27 45.23 26.92 5.64
C ALA A 27 44.32 27.08 4.42
N LEU A 28 43.54 26.03 4.12
CA LEU A 28 42.22 26.03 3.45
C LEU A 28 41.92 24.60 2.95
N GLU A 29 41.90 23.63 3.87
CA GLU A 29 41.24 22.31 3.65
C GLU A 29 40.11 22.11 4.68
N SER A 30 39.60 23.22 5.20
CA SER A 30 38.31 23.29 5.89
C SER A 30 37.54 24.40 5.20
N LEU A 31 36.30 24.13 4.80
CA LEU A 31 35.38 24.95 3.98
C LEU A 31 35.15 24.38 2.57
N ASP A 32 34.91 23.07 2.48
CA ASP A 32 34.03 22.50 1.46
C ASP A 32 33.41 21.20 2.03
N SER A 33 32.72 21.34 3.17
CA SER A 33 31.79 20.32 3.62
C SER A 33 30.45 20.62 2.94
N ASP A 34 30.39 20.35 1.63
CA ASP A 34 29.11 20.05 1.01
C ASP A 34 28.55 18.84 1.77
N ASP A 35 27.54 19.07 2.60
CA ASP A 35 26.84 18.05 3.40
C ASP A 35 25.94 17.21 2.46
N SER A 36 26.59 16.56 1.48
CA SER A 36 25.98 15.78 0.42
C SER A 36 25.74 14.32 0.83
N GLY A 37 25.73 14.05 2.14
CA GLY A 37 25.46 12.72 2.69
C GLY A 37 23.97 12.39 2.63
N ALA A 38 23.66 11.15 2.26
CA ALA A 38 22.32 10.59 2.33
C ALA A 38 21.76 10.70 3.75
N GLU A 39 20.51 11.14 3.88
CA GLU A 39 19.81 11.27 5.15
C GLU A 39 18.90 10.07 5.41
N TYR A 40 19.09 9.44 6.55
CA TYR A 40 18.34 8.27 7.00
C TYR A 40 17.41 8.67 8.12
N THR A 41 16.10 8.55 7.91
CA THR A 41 15.07 8.82 8.92
C THR A 41 14.37 7.53 9.33
N LEU A 42 14.67 7.08 10.55
CA LEU A 42 13.96 5.98 11.22
C LEU A 42 12.73 6.55 11.93
N THR A 43 11.55 6.03 11.61
CA THR A 43 10.30 6.32 12.33
C THR A 43 9.92 5.17 13.24
N VAL A 44 9.42 5.47 14.44
CA VAL A 44 8.98 4.45 15.41
C VAL A 44 7.73 4.94 16.14
N ASP A 45 6.60 4.30 15.85
CA ASP A 45 5.30 4.60 16.47
C ASP A 45 4.93 3.50 17.46
N SER A 46 4.50 3.88 18.67
CA SER A 46 3.91 2.92 19.62
C SER A 46 2.54 2.43 19.13
N ILE A 47 2.27 1.14 19.31
CA ILE A 47 0.95 0.55 19.10
C ILE A 47 0.34 0.21 20.45
N ASP A 48 -0.79 0.83 20.78
CA ASP A 48 -1.55 0.59 22.01
C ASP A 48 -2.42 -0.67 21.88
N ALA A 49 -1.77 -1.81 21.67
CA ALA A 49 -2.41 -3.14 21.61
C ALA A 49 -1.37 -4.22 21.90
N SER A 50 -1.79 -5.35 22.46
CA SER A 50 -0.91 -6.52 22.52
C SER A 50 -0.63 -7.07 21.11
N PRO A 51 0.48 -7.78 20.88
CA PRO A 51 0.77 -8.40 19.58
C PRO A 51 -0.36 -9.30 19.08
N VAL A 52 -1.04 -10.00 20.01
CA VAL A 52 -2.18 -10.86 19.69
C VAL A 52 -3.37 -10.02 19.21
N GLU A 53 -3.76 -8.97 19.94
CA GLU A 53 -4.87 -8.10 19.52
C GLU A 53 -4.58 -7.40 18.20
N HIS A 54 -3.36 -6.91 18.02
CA HIS A 54 -2.97 -6.25 16.78
C HIS A 54 -2.99 -7.18 15.56
N ALA A 55 -2.66 -8.46 15.75
CA ALA A 55 -2.62 -9.44 14.67
C ALA A 55 -4.00 -9.97 14.25
N LEU A 56 -5.01 -9.86 15.11
CA LEU A 56 -6.37 -10.32 14.81
C LEU A 56 -7.05 -9.38 13.82
N TYR A 57 -7.64 -9.97 12.79
CA TYR A 57 -8.42 -9.23 11.81
C TYR A 57 -9.84 -9.02 12.30
N GLU A 58 -10.25 -7.74 12.32
CA GLU A 58 -11.63 -7.35 12.57
C GLU A 58 -12.22 -6.70 11.30
N PRO A 59 -13.33 -7.24 10.77
CA PRO A 59 -14.05 -6.60 9.68
C PRO A 59 -14.51 -5.17 10.01
N ASN A 60 -14.41 -4.26 9.03
CA ASN A 60 -14.99 -2.92 9.18
C ASN A 60 -16.53 -2.97 9.32
N ASP A 61 -17.16 -1.90 9.80
CA ASP A 61 -18.63 -1.83 9.94
C ASP A 61 -19.38 -1.52 8.63
N GLY A 62 -18.68 -1.22 7.53
CA GLY A 62 -19.31 -0.72 6.30
C GLY A 62 -19.84 -1.82 5.36
N ALA A 63 -21.00 -1.61 4.75
CA ALA A 63 -21.65 -2.58 3.86
C ALA A 63 -20.82 -3.01 2.63
N LEU A 64 -19.92 -2.15 2.16
CA LEU A 64 -19.14 -2.44 0.95
C LEU A 64 -18.06 -3.53 1.17
N PHE A 65 -17.43 -3.56 2.35
CA PHE A 65 -16.30 -4.47 2.65
C PHE A 65 -16.52 -5.26 3.92
N GLY A 66 -17.12 -4.62 4.93
CA GLY A 66 -17.46 -5.19 6.23
C GLY A 66 -18.49 -6.28 6.19
N ASP A 67 -19.64 -6.04 5.54
CA ASP A 67 -20.71 -7.06 5.43
C ASP A 67 -20.21 -8.32 4.71
N PRO A 68 -19.53 -8.23 3.54
CA PRO A 68 -18.94 -9.41 2.90
C PRO A 68 -17.91 -10.13 3.78
N ALA A 69 -17.05 -9.40 4.48
CA ALA A 69 -16.05 -9.98 5.38
C ALA A 69 -16.70 -10.70 6.57
N ARG A 70 -17.72 -10.12 7.20
CA ARG A 70 -18.48 -10.76 8.29
C ARG A 70 -19.24 -12.00 7.81
N ALA A 71 -19.88 -11.93 6.65
CA ALA A 71 -20.57 -13.06 6.06
C ALA A 71 -19.60 -14.21 5.74
N ALA A 72 -18.43 -13.90 5.17
CA ALA A 72 -17.39 -14.88 4.91
C ALA A 72 -16.82 -15.47 6.21
N ARG A 73 -16.48 -14.63 7.21
CA ARG A 73 -16.01 -15.06 8.54
C ARG A 73 -16.98 -16.05 9.18
N SER A 74 -18.27 -15.74 9.17
CA SER A 74 -19.31 -16.62 9.74
C SER A 74 -19.47 -17.94 8.98
N ALA A 75 -19.14 -17.99 7.70
CA ALA A 75 -19.31 -19.17 6.85
C ALA A 75 -18.09 -20.12 6.87
N ILE A 76 -16.91 -19.63 7.29
CA ILE A 76 -15.67 -20.42 7.29
C ILE A 76 -15.27 -20.93 8.68
N LEU A 77 -15.82 -20.35 9.76
CA LEU A 77 -15.48 -20.71 11.14
C LEU A 77 -16.55 -21.63 11.78
N PRO A 78 -16.14 -22.59 12.63
CA PRO A 78 -14.76 -23.05 12.81
C PRO A 78 -14.25 -23.85 11.60
N GLU A 79 -15.18 -24.48 10.87
CA GLU A 79 -14.91 -25.24 9.66
C GLU A 79 -15.97 -24.90 8.62
N GLY A 80 -15.54 -24.60 7.41
CA GLY A 80 -16.44 -24.24 6.34
C GLY A 80 -15.72 -23.69 5.13
N ARG A 81 -16.51 -23.21 4.18
CA ARG A 81 -16.01 -22.63 2.94
C ARG A 81 -16.98 -21.56 2.47
N HIS A 82 -16.44 -20.43 2.04
CA HIS A 82 -17.19 -19.36 1.43
C HIS A 82 -16.71 -19.12 0.00
N THR A 83 -17.63 -19.04 -0.96
CA THR A 83 -17.31 -18.88 -2.38
C THR A 83 -17.78 -17.54 -2.90
N THR A 84 -16.87 -16.80 -3.55
CA THR A 84 -17.14 -15.51 -4.18
C THR A 84 -16.66 -15.49 -5.64
N TYR A 85 -17.15 -14.51 -6.40
CA TYR A 85 -16.88 -14.40 -7.83
C TYR A 85 -16.33 -13.02 -8.19
N GLY A 86 -15.04 -12.98 -8.55
CA GLY A 86 -14.33 -11.78 -8.98
C GLY A 86 -13.87 -10.86 -7.85
N TYR A 87 -14.05 -11.23 -6.59
CA TYR A 87 -13.53 -10.50 -5.44
C TYR A 87 -13.23 -11.44 -4.28
N GLU A 88 -12.27 -11.05 -3.44
CA GLU A 88 -11.95 -11.75 -2.19
C GLU A 88 -12.63 -11.03 -1.01
N PRO A 89 -13.39 -11.74 -0.16
CA PRO A 89 -14.16 -11.12 0.91
C PRO A 89 -13.33 -10.84 2.16
N LEU A 90 -12.21 -11.55 2.34
CA LEU A 90 -11.30 -11.44 3.47
C LEU A 90 -9.86 -11.30 2.95
N PRO A 91 -8.98 -10.59 3.67
CA PRO A 91 -7.56 -10.58 3.32
C PRO A 91 -6.98 -11.98 3.39
N GLU A 92 -6.00 -12.28 2.53
CA GLU A 92 -5.21 -13.50 2.67
C GLU A 92 -4.42 -13.47 3.99
N ASP A 93 -4.25 -14.65 4.60
CA ASP A 93 -3.48 -14.85 5.82
C ASP A 93 -3.94 -14.09 7.07
N ALA A 94 -5.12 -13.46 7.04
CA ALA A 94 -5.73 -12.83 8.19
C ALA A 94 -5.91 -13.85 9.34
N TYR A 95 -5.63 -13.42 10.57
CA TYR A 95 -5.89 -14.23 11.75
C TYR A 95 -7.27 -13.92 12.32
N LEU A 96 -8.01 -14.97 12.66
CA LEU A 96 -9.36 -14.91 13.22
C LEU A 96 -9.39 -15.66 14.55
N GLU A 97 -10.22 -15.18 15.47
CA GLU A 97 -10.54 -15.87 16.72
C GLU A 97 -11.98 -16.40 16.68
N HIS A 98 -12.15 -17.61 17.21
CA HIS A 98 -13.44 -18.26 17.39
C HIS A 98 -13.37 -19.27 18.55
N ASP A 99 -14.16 -19.02 19.59
CA ASP A 99 -14.27 -19.86 20.79
C ASP A 99 -12.91 -20.18 21.44
N GLY A 100 -12.03 -19.18 21.55
CA GLY A 100 -10.70 -19.30 22.15
C GLY A 100 -9.66 -20.01 21.27
N ARG A 101 -10.04 -20.41 20.05
CA ARG A 101 -9.15 -20.97 19.03
C ARG A 101 -8.87 -19.96 17.94
N TYR A 102 -7.74 -20.15 17.28
CA TYR A 102 -7.20 -19.18 16.34
C TYR A 102 -6.99 -19.82 14.98
N PHE A 103 -7.41 -19.10 13.95
CA PHE A 103 -7.43 -19.58 12.58
C PHE A 103 -6.73 -18.59 11.67
N GLN A 104 -6.14 -19.09 10.59
CA GLN A 104 -5.63 -18.29 9.49
C GLN A 104 -6.51 -18.48 8.27
N THR A 105 -6.93 -17.39 7.65
CA THR A 105 -7.69 -17.44 6.40
C THR A 105 -6.79 -17.85 5.24
N LYS A 106 -7.29 -18.74 4.38
CA LYS A 106 -6.68 -19.03 3.08
C LYS A 106 -7.72 -18.80 1.99
N THR A 107 -7.30 -18.21 0.88
CA THR A 107 -8.12 -18.04 -0.31
C THR A 107 -7.48 -18.78 -1.47
N LEU A 108 -8.26 -19.58 -2.16
CA LEU A 108 -7.81 -20.40 -3.29
C LEU A 108 -8.65 -20.07 -4.52
N VAL A 109 -8.01 -20.03 -5.68
CA VAL A 109 -8.74 -19.99 -6.96
C VAL A 109 -9.22 -21.40 -7.29
N THR A 110 -10.52 -21.64 -7.21
CA THR A 110 -11.13 -22.96 -7.46
C THR A 110 -11.67 -23.12 -8.87
N GLY A 111 -11.76 -22.03 -9.64
CA GLY A 111 -12.19 -22.10 -11.02
C GLY A 111 -12.54 -20.75 -11.60
N ARG A 112 -13.40 -20.80 -12.63
CA ARG A 112 -13.96 -19.64 -13.32
C ARG A 112 -15.43 -19.89 -13.59
N ARG A 113 -16.26 -18.87 -13.42
CA ARG A 113 -17.71 -18.96 -13.66
C ARG A 113 -18.19 -17.78 -14.50
N SER A 114 -19.06 -18.09 -15.46
CA SER A 114 -19.82 -17.07 -16.18
C SER A 114 -20.92 -16.53 -15.27
N VAL A 115 -20.88 -15.23 -15.00
CA VAL A 115 -21.83 -14.52 -14.15
C VAL A 115 -22.29 -13.24 -14.85
N GLU A 116 -23.56 -12.90 -14.70
CA GLU A 116 -24.07 -11.62 -15.16
C GLU A 116 -23.61 -10.51 -14.21
N ARG A 117 -22.99 -9.47 -14.77
CA ARG A 117 -22.52 -8.30 -14.03
C ARG A 117 -22.92 -7.02 -14.74
N THR A 118 -23.19 -5.98 -13.97
CA THR A 118 -23.30 -4.62 -14.48
C THR A 118 -21.90 -4.02 -14.61
N LEU A 119 -21.58 -3.56 -15.82
CA LEU A 119 -20.38 -2.80 -16.13
C LEU A 119 -20.76 -1.32 -16.18
N VAL A 120 -19.95 -0.48 -15.54
CA VAL A 120 -20.17 0.97 -15.45
C VAL A 120 -19.06 1.69 -16.19
N ARG A 121 -19.42 2.57 -17.12
CA ARG A 121 -18.52 3.47 -17.81
C ARG A 121 -18.83 4.91 -17.41
N ALA A 122 -17.79 5.73 -17.37
CA ALA A 122 -17.90 7.17 -17.23
C ALA A 122 -17.23 7.80 -18.45
N SER A 123 -17.98 8.61 -19.20
CA SER A 123 -17.45 9.34 -20.36
C SER A 123 -17.42 10.82 -20.03
N PRO A 124 -16.27 11.51 -20.17
CA PRO A 124 -16.22 12.96 -20.03
C PRO A 124 -17.24 13.62 -20.95
N LEU A 125 -17.90 14.67 -20.47
CA LEU A 125 -18.69 15.51 -21.36
C LEU A 125 -17.76 16.24 -22.35
N PRO A 126 -18.22 16.49 -23.59
CA PRO A 126 -17.45 17.28 -24.56
C PRO A 126 -17.11 18.66 -24.01
N ASP A 127 -15.98 19.22 -24.46
CA ASP A 127 -15.58 20.58 -24.10
C ASP A 127 -16.67 21.59 -24.49
N GLY A 128 -17.01 22.48 -23.54
CA GLY A 128 -18.05 23.49 -23.73
C GLY A 128 -19.49 22.96 -23.63
N ALA A 129 -19.70 21.66 -23.39
CA ALA A 129 -21.03 21.13 -23.11
C ALA A 129 -21.60 21.74 -21.82
N THR A 130 -22.86 22.18 -21.87
CA THR A 130 -23.57 22.63 -20.68
C THR A 130 -23.87 21.45 -19.77
N VAL A 131 -23.50 21.57 -18.50
CA VAL A 131 -23.86 20.59 -17.47
C VAL A 131 -25.36 20.69 -17.21
N PRO A 132 -26.13 19.58 -17.31
CA PRO A 132 -27.56 19.59 -17.03
C PRO A 132 -27.87 20.05 -15.59
N ASP A 133 -28.98 20.77 -15.40
CA ASP A 133 -29.40 21.26 -14.08
C ASP A 133 -29.69 20.13 -13.08
N ASP A 134 -30.04 18.94 -13.59
CA ASP A 134 -30.31 17.74 -12.80
C ASP A 134 -29.08 16.83 -12.61
N ALA A 135 -27.88 17.36 -12.89
CA ALA A 135 -26.63 16.64 -12.67
C ALA A 135 -26.41 16.35 -11.18
N ILE A 136 -25.89 15.16 -10.89
CA ILE A 136 -25.77 14.65 -9.53
C ILE A 136 -24.34 14.88 -9.05
N ARG A 137 -24.16 15.45 -7.86
CA ARG A 137 -22.82 15.57 -7.25
C ARG A 137 -22.35 14.20 -6.76
N VAL A 138 -21.08 13.86 -7.02
CA VAL A 138 -20.52 12.56 -6.62
C VAL A 138 -20.64 12.30 -5.12
N ASP A 139 -20.51 13.33 -4.27
CA ASP A 139 -20.64 13.20 -2.82
C ASP A 139 -22.09 13.09 -2.32
N ALA A 140 -23.08 13.29 -3.20
CA ALA A 140 -24.49 13.02 -2.91
C ALA A 140 -24.92 11.60 -3.29
N LEU A 141 -24.03 10.82 -3.93
CA LEU A 141 -24.28 9.41 -4.23
C LEU A 141 -24.09 8.56 -2.97
N ASP A 142 -24.76 7.41 -2.94
CA ASP A 142 -24.44 6.37 -1.96
C ASP A 142 -22.99 5.92 -2.10
N ARG A 143 -22.38 5.48 -0.99
CA ARG A 143 -20.95 5.16 -0.94
C ARG A 143 -20.50 4.14 -2.01
N PRO A 144 -21.22 3.03 -2.27
CA PRO A 144 -20.91 2.12 -3.38
C PRO A 144 -20.84 2.86 -4.74
N SER A 145 -21.88 3.61 -5.09
CA SER A 145 -21.91 4.35 -6.36
C SER A 145 -20.83 5.43 -6.47
N ALA A 146 -20.65 6.24 -5.42
CA ALA A 146 -19.65 7.30 -5.37
C ALA A 146 -18.23 6.77 -5.57
N ARG A 147 -17.90 5.62 -4.95
CA ARG A 147 -16.59 4.99 -5.06
C ARG A 147 -16.30 4.56 -6.50
N VAL A 148 -17.27 3.94 -7.18
CA VAL A 148 -17.11 3.51 -8.58
C VAL A 148 -16.82 4.70 -9.48
N VAL A 149 -17.57 5.80 -9.33
CA VAL A 149 -17.33 7.02 -10.11
C VAL A 149 -15.97 7.63 -9.81
N LYS A 150 -15.54 7.67 -8.53
CA LYS A 150 -14.21 8.16 -8.13
C LYS A 150 -13.07 7.33 -8.74
N ILE A 151 -13.24 6.01 -8.84
CA ILE A 151 -12.27 5.12 -9.50
C ILE A 151 -12.20 5.42 -10.99
N LEU A 152 -13.34 5.50 -11.68
CA LEU A 152 -13.38 5.82 -13.10
C LEU A 152 -12.81 7.21 -13.40
N HIS A 153 -13.08 8.19 -12.54
CA HIS A 153 -12.45 9.52 -12.62
C HIS A 153 -10.92 9.42 -12.52
N SER A 154 -10.39 8.72 -11.52
CA SER A 154 -8.94 8.54 -11.36
C SER A 154 -8.33 7.83 -12.56
N ASP A 155 -8.99 6.80 -13.09
CA ASP A 155 -8.53 6.07 -14.27
C ASP A 155 -8.42 6.99 -15.48
N ILE A 156 -9.48 7.76 -15.77
CA ILE A 156 -9.51 8.71 -16.89
C ILE A 156 -8.43 9.79 -16.73
N GLN A 157 -8.26 10.37 -15.53
CA GLN A 157 -7.26 11.43 -15.30
C GLN A 157 -5.83 10.92 -15.36
N SER A 158 -5.61 9.63 -15.09
CA SER A 158 -4.30 8.99 -15.17
C SER A 158 -4.04 8.30 -16.51
N GLU A 159 -4.94 8.45 -17.49
CA GLU A 159 -4.86 7.76 -18.78
C GLU A 159 -4.69 6.24 -18.66
N GLY A 160 -5.36 5.63 -17.67
CA GLY A 160 -5.28 4.18 -17.41
C GLY A 160 -4.11 3.73 -16.53
N GLN A 161 -3.30 4.66 -16.01
CA GLN A 161 -2.17 4.36 -15.12
C GLN A 161 -2.58 4.32 -13.64
N SER A 162 -3.88 4.30 -13.33
CA SER A 162 -4.36 4.27 -11.96
C SER A 162 -4.09 2.92 -11.31
N GLY A 163 -3.81 2.92 -9.99
CA GLY A 163 -3.71 1.69 -9.18
C GLY A 163 -5.03 0.91 -9.05
N SER A 164 -6.09 1.30 -9.76
CA SER A 164 -7.38 0.60 -9.80
C SER A 164 -7.65 -0.07 -11.16
N ALA A 165 -6.70 -0.08 -12.09
CA ALA A 165 -6.85 -0.66 -13.42
C ALA A 165 -7.30 -2.13 -13.39
N ASP A 166 -6.85 -2.91 -12.41
CA ASP A 166 -7.23 -4.33 -12.23
C ASP A 166 -8.73 -4.53 -11.89
N LEU A 167 -9.40 -3.49 -11.41
CA LEU A 167 -10.84 -3.52 -11.16
C LEU A 167 -11.66 -3.30 -12.43
N LEU A 168 -11.01 -2.80 -13.50
CA LEU A 168 -11.64 -2.40 -14.75
C LEU A 168 -11.52 -3.47 -15.83
N ARG A 169 -12.51 -3.53 -16.71
CA ARG A 169 -12.47 -4.33 -17.93
C ARG A 169 -12.74 -3.42 -19.13
N SER A 170 -11.68 -3.18 -19.92
CA SER A 170 -11.74 -2.27 -21.08
C SER A 170 -12.30 -0.88 -20.70
N GLY A 171 -11.82 -0.31 -19.60
CA GLY A 171 -12.23 1.01 -19.10
C GLY A 171 -13.61 1.06 -18.42
N ALA A 172 -14.24 -0.08 -18.14
CA ALA A 172 -15.48 -0.15 -17.38
C ALA A 172 -15.27 -0.82 -16.03
N TYR A 173 -15.85 -0.27 -14.96
CA TYR A 173 -15.85 -0.89 -13.64
C TYR A 173 -16.89 -2.02 -13.61
N VAL A 174 -16.51 -3.18 -13.08
CA VAL A 174 -17.44 -4.30 -12.89
C VAL A 174 -17.95 -4.30 -11.45
N LEU A 175 -19.27 -4.19 -11.26
CA LEU A 175 -19.90 -4.31 -9.94
C LEU A 175 -19.87 -5.78 -9.50
N ARG A 176 -19.26 -6.09 -8.34
CA ARG A 176 -19.02 -7.47 -7.90
C ARG A 176 -19.51 -7.77 -6.48
N ARG A 177 -19.43 -6.79 -5.59
CA ARG A 177 -19.78 -6.95 -4.17
C ARG A 177 -21.28 -6.78 -3.94
N PRO A 178 -21.88 -7.42 -2.92
CA PRO A 178 -23.31 -7.30 -2.63
C PRO A 178 -23.83 -5.86 -2.62
N ALA A 179 -23.18 -4.97 -1.87
CA ALA A 179 -23.58 -3.55 -1.81
C ALA A 179 -23.41 -2.80 -3.15
N GLU A 180 -22.52 -3.25 -4.03
CA GLU A 180 -22.41 -2.69 -5.40
C GLU A 180 -23.57 -3.19 -6.27
N LEU A 181 -23.97 -4.46 -6.13
CA LEU A 181 -25.06 -5.09 -6.88
C LEU A 181 -26.45 -4.59 -6.46
N GLU A 182 -26.55 -3.98 -5.29
CA GLU A 182 -27.78 -3.34 -4.78
C GLU A 182 -27.78 -1.81 -4.99
N SER A 183 -26.69 -1.25 -5.53
CA SER A 183 -26.53 0.20 -5.70
C SER A 183 -27.37 0.75 -6.85
N ARG A 184 -27.53 2.08 -6.86
CA ARG A 184 -28.19 2.81 -7.96
C ARG A 184 -27.51 2.63 -9.32
N LEU A 185 -26.23 2.26 -9.35
CA LEU A 185 -25.53 1.86 -10.58
C LEU A 185 -26.02 0.51 -11.08
N ALA A 186 -26.29 -0.44 -10.18
CA ALA A 186 -26.73 -1.78 -10.54
C ALA A 186 -28.21 -1.80 -10.96
N THR A 187 -29.05 -0.95 -10.37
CA THR A 187 -30.48 -0.85 -10.72
C THR A 187 -30.74 -0.07 -12.02
N GLY A 188 -29.72 0.61 -12.56
CA GLY A 188 -29.83 1.45 -13.76
C GLY A 188 -30.32 2.87 -13.50
N ASP A 189 -30.58 3.27 -12.24
CA ASP A 189 -31.06 4.61 -11.86
C ASP A 189 -30.11 5.75 -12.29
N LEU A 190 -28.82 5.42 -12.48
CA LEU A 190 -27.78 6.35 -12.90
C LEU A 190 -27.43 6.26 -14.39
N ASP A 191 -28.06 5.36 -15.14
CA ASP A 191 -27.79 5.21 -16.57
C ASP A 191 -28.16 6.49 -17.35
N GLY A 192 -27.25 6.97 -18.18
CA GLY A 192 -27.36 8.23 -18.93
C GLY A 192 -27.25 9.51 -18.10
N ARG A 193 -27.23 9.42 -16.76
CA ARG A 193 -27.15 10.59 -15.88
C ARG A 193 -25.75 11.21 -15.91
N VAL A 194 -25.70 12.53 -15.69
CA VAL A 194 -24.44 13.26 -15.51
C VAL A 194 -24.08 13.31 -14.03
N VAL A 195 -22.86 12.88 -13.70
CA VAL A 195 -22.27 13.00 -12.36
C VAL A 195 -21.13 14.03 -12.40
N VAL A 196 -21.14 14.95 -11.44
CA VAL A 196 -20.13 16.00 -11.31
C VAL A 196 -19.23 15.75 -10.10
N MET A 197 -17.91 15.82 -10.30
CA MET A 197 -16.95 15.57 -9.21
C MET A 197 -16.89 16.74 -8.22
N LYS A 198 -17.00 17.96 -8.74
CA LYS A 198 -17.02 19.20 -7.97
C LYS A 198 -17.97 20.18 -8.64
N ALA A 199 -18.82 20.85 -7.87
CA ALA A 199 -19.72 21.86 -8.43
C ALA A 199 -18.91 22.98 -9.10
N GLY A 200 -19.28 23.32 -10.34
CA GLY A 200 -18.56 24.28 -11.18
C GLY A 200 -17.16 23.82 -11.61
N GLY A 201 -16.80 22.57 -11.35
CA GLY A 201 -15.52 22.00 -11.76
C GLY A 201 -15.53 21.48 -13.21
N PRO A 202 -14.35 21.21 -13.78
CA PRO A 202 -14.24 20.75 -15.16
C PRO A 202 -14.61 19.26 -15.33
N TRP A 203 -14.66 18.49 -14.25
CA TRP A 203 -14.84 17.03 -14.31
C TRP A 203 -16.31 16.63 -14.18
N ASN A 204 -16.94 16.45 -15.34
CA ASN A 204 -18.34 16.07 -15.49
C ASN A 204 -18.42 14.84 -16.38
N TYR A 205 -19.10 13.79 -15.91
CA TYR A 205 -19.12 12.49 -16.57
C TYR A 205 -20.56 12.04 -16.85
N ARG A 206 -20.83 11.59 -18.08
CA ARG A 206 -22.01 10.80 -18.38
C ARG A 206 -21.77 9.36 -17.96
N ILE A 207 -22.66 8.81 -17.15
CA ILE A 207 -22.61 7.42 -16.70
C ILE A 207 -23.37 6.54 -17.67
N GLU A 208 -22.78 5.41 -18.02
CA GLU A 208 -23.42 4.35 -18.80
C GLU A 208 -23.28 3.03 -18.07
N THR A 209 -24.38 2.28 -17.99
CA THR A 209 -24.43 0.98 -17.33
C THR A 209 -24.87 -0.09 -18.33
N VAL A 210 -24.18 -1.23 -18.34
CA VAL A 210 -24.50 -2.33 -19.24
C VAL A 210 -24.42 -3.67 -18.50
N ALA A 211 -25.52 -4.41 -18.49
CA ALA A 211 -25.52 -5.79 -18.02
C ALA A 211 -24.84 -6.69 -19.06
N ARG A 212 -23.85 -7.47 -18.63
CA ARG A 212 -23.14 -8.40 -19.49
C ARG A 212 -22.77 -9.66 -18.72
N SER A 213 -22.93 -10.81 -19.38
CA SER A 213 -22.32 -12.04 -18.89
C SER A 213 -20.80 -11.98 -19.08
N ILE A 214 -20.06 -12.11 -17.98
CA ILE A 214 -18.61 -12.11 -17.97
C ILE A 214 -18.09 -13.31 -17.19
N THR A 215 -16.91 -13.80 -17.59
CA THR A 215 -16.21 -14.84 -16.83
C THR A 215 -15.48 -14.19 -15.67
N GLU A 216 -15.83 -14.59 -14.44
CA GLU A 216 -15.16 -14.19 -13.21
C GLU A 216 -14.36 -15.36 -12.61
N THR A 217 -13.30 -15.02 -11.91
CA THR A 217 -12.55 -15.96 -11.08
C THR A 217 -13.42 -16.40 -9.90
N GLU A 218 -13.49 -17.72 -9.66
CA GLU A 218 -14.11 -18.27 -8.47
C GLU A 218 -13.06 -18.39 -7.37
N TYR A 219 -13.31 -17.72 -6.25
CA TYR A 219 -12.50 -17.77 -5.05
C TYR A 219 -13.20 -18.60 -3.99
N ALA A 220 -12.49 -19.52 -3.36
CA ALA A 220 -12.92 -20.21 -2.17
C ALA A 220 -12.05 -19.80 -0.99
N THR A 221 -12.68 -19.20 0.02
CA THR A 221 -12.04 -18.85 1.30
C THR A 221 -12.40 -19.88 2.35
N LEU A 222 -11.42 -20.24 3.17
CA LEU A 222 -11.53 -21.17 4.30
C LEU A 222 -10.67 -20.67 5.46
N ALA A 223 -10.89 -21.22 6.65
CA ALA A 223 -10.12 -20.94 7.85
C ALA A 223 -9.38 -22.22 8.29
N LEU A 224 -8.07 -22.13 8.51
CA LEU A 224 -7.25 -23.22 9.01
C LEU A 224 -6.89 -22.95 10.47
N GLU A 225 -7.17 -23.88 11.38
CA GLU A 225 -6.76 -23.74 12.77
C GLU A 225 -5.22 -23.70 12.86
N VAL A 226 -4.67 -22.68 13.52
CA VAL A 226 -3.22 -22.49 13.72
C VAL A 226 -2.82 -22.55 15.19
N ALA A 227 -3.77 -22.33 16.11
CA ALA A 227 -3.53 -22.45 17.53
C ALA A 227 -4.82 -22.74 18.30
N SER A 228 -4.70 -23.57 19.33
CA SER A 228 -5.81 -23.98 20.20
C SER A 228 -5.92 -23.13 21.47
N SER A 229 -5.01 -22.16 21.65
CA SER A 229 -4.97 -21.27 22.82
C SER A 229 -4.28 -19.94 22.50
N ARG A 230 -4.52 -18.92 23.33
CA ARG A 230 -3.91 -17.58 23.18
C ARG A 230 -2.39 -17.62 23.28
N GLU A 231 -1.85 -18.50 24.11
CA GLU A 231 -0.40 -18.66 24.29
C GLU A 231 0.26 -19.26 23.06
N GLN A 232 -0.33 -20.33 22.49
CA GLN A 232 0.14 -20.90 21.23
C GLN A 232 0.02 -19.87 20.09
N PHE A 233 -1.08 -19.13 20.05
CA PHE A 233 -1.29 -18.10 19.03
C PHE A 233 -0.27 -16.96 19.16
N ARG A 234 0.10 -16.55 20.38
CA ARG A 234 1.18 -15.58 20.59
C ARG A 234 2.48 -16.06 19.93
N ALA A 235 2.85 -17.33 20.08
CA ALA A 235 4.05 -17.87 19.42
C ALA A 235 3.94 -17.81 17.89
N VAL A 236 2.76 -18.10 17.33
CA VAL A 236 2.48 -17.95 15.88
C VAL A 236 2.67 -16.49 15.43
N VAL A 237 2.10 -15.53 16.17
CA VAL A 237 2.23 -14.10 15.86
C VAL A 237 3.68 -13.64 15.87
N PHE A 238 4.45 -14.02 16.90
CA PHE A 238 5.86 -13.66 16.99
C PHE A 238 6.69 -14.26 15.86
N GLY A 239 6.39 -15.49 15.43
CA GLY A 239 7.10 -16.13 14.33
C GLY A 239 6.71 -15.65 12.93
N SER A 240 5.63 -14.87 12.77
CA SER A 240 5.06 -14.55 11.45
C SER A 240 4.77 -13.07 11.19
N ARG A 241 4.53 -12.26 12.23
CA ARG A 241 4.14 -10.85 12.11
C ARG A 241 5.16 -9.89 12.71
N ILE A 242 5.95 -10.33 13.68
CA ILE A 242 6.96 -9.48 14.31
C ILE A 242 8.25 -9.58 13.48
N ASP A 243 8.68 -8.46 12.89
CA ASP A 243 9.88 -8.39 12.06
C ASP A 243 11.15 -8.37 12.91
N ALA A 244 11.10 -7.74 14.08
CA ALA A 244 12.21 -7.66 15.02
C ALA A 244 11.77 -7.83 16.48
N GLU A 245 12.51 -8.63 17.23
CA GLU A 245 12.35 -8.78 18.67
C GLU A 245 13.66 -8.36 19.36
N LEU A 246 13.60 -7.27 20.12
CA LEU A 246 14.75 -6.71 20.82
C LEU A 246 14.48 -6.65 22.32
N ALA A 247 15.53 -6.87 23.11
CA ALA A 247 15.49 -6.73 24.56
C ALA A 247 16.55 -5.73 24.99
N PRO A 248 16.28 -4.83 25.95
CA PRO A 248 17.27 -3.85 26.41
C PRO A 248 18.62 -4.49 26.78
N ALA A 249 18.58 -5.67 27.41
CA ALA A 249 19.77 -6.42 27.83
C ALA A 249 20.62 -6.99 26.68
N THR A 250 20.08 -7.12 25.47
CA THR A 250 20.83 -7.64 24.31
C THR A 250 21.44 -6.55 23.43
N LEU A 251 21.08 -5.28 23.70
CA LEU A 251 21.59 -4.11 22.99
C LEU A 251 22.79 -3.51 23.73
N THR A 252 23.77 -3.02 22.97
CA THR A 252 24.82 -2.16 23.52
C THR A 252 24.22 -0.82 23.95
N ASP A 253 24.88 -0.10 24.85
CA ASP A 253 24.31 1.15 25.40
C ASP A 253 24.07 2.22 24.32
N GLY A 254 24.94 2.30 23.30
CA GLY A 254 24.78 3.21 22.17
C GLY A 254 23.55 2.87 21.32
N VAL A 255 23.39 1.60 20.94
CA VAL A 255 22.23 1.12 20.16
C VAL A 255 20.93 1.32 20.93
N ARG A 256 20.92 0.95 22.22
CA ARG A 256 19.77 1.14 23.11
C ARG A 256 19.39 2.60 23.22
N SER A 257 20.35 3.47 23.49
CA SER A 257 20.14 4.93 23.59
C SER A 257 19.59 5.52 22.28
N THR A 258 20.06 5.06 21.12
CA THR A 258 19.53 5.48 19.82
C THR A 258 18.09 5.01 19.62
N LEU A 259 17.77 3.75 19.94
CA LEU A 259 16.40 3.23 19.86
C LEU A 259 15.45 3.96 20.82
N ASP A 260 15.85 4.16 22.07
CA ASP A 260 15.04 4.86 23.07
C ASP A 260 14.79 6.32 22.66
N ARG A 261 15.77 6.98 22.02
CA ARG A 261 15.58 8.32 21.43
C ARG A 261 14.60 8.31 20.26
N ALA A 262 14.69 7.32 19.37
CA ALA A 262 13.76 7.17 18.26
C ALA A 262 12.32 6.97 18.76
N ILE A 263 12.13 6.08 19.74
CA ILE A 263 10.82 5.84 20.38
C ILE A 263 10.31 7.12 21.07
N GLY A 264 11.14 7.76 21.89
CA GLY A 264 10.73 8.93 22.67
C GLY A 264 10.39 10.16 21.82
N ARG A 265 10.89 10.24 20.58
CA ARG A 265 10.64 11.35 19.65
C ARG A 265 9.72 10.97 18.48
N GLY A 266 9.38 9.69 18.32
CA GLY A 266 8.71 9.14 17.14
C GLY A 266 9.62 9.00 15.91
N GLN A 267 10.81 9.61 15.92
CA GLN A 267 11.77 9.51 14.83
C GLN A 267 13.22 9.75 15.29
N TYR A 268 14.16 9.25 14.50
CA TYR A 268 15.58 9.50 14.64
C TYR A 268 16.24 9.62 13.27
N THR A 269 17.08 10.62 13.08
CA THR A 269 17.67 10.95 11.78
C THR A 269 19.19 11.10 11.89
N GLU A 270 19.92 10.51 10.94
CA GLU A 270 21.36 10.71 10.75
C GLU A 270 21.68 10.88 9.27
N ARG A 271 22.73 11.66 8.97
CA ARG A 271 23.33 11.74 7.63
C ARG A 271 24.60 10.91 7.56
N THR A 272 24.96 10.43 6.38
CA THR A 272 26.21 9.69 6.21
C THR A 272 27.44 10.57 6.48
N PRO A 273 28.50 10.02 7.11
CA PRO A 273 28.61 8.65 7.62
C PRO A 273 27.76 8.41 8.88
N LEU A 274 27.02 7.29 8.89
CA LEU A 274 26.19 6.91 10.02
C LEU A 274 27.06 6.55 11.24
N SER A 275 26.53 6.79 12.44
CA SER A 275 27.18 6.30 13.65
C SER A 275 27.11 4.78 13.74
N ASP A 276 28.14 4.13 14.30
CA ASP A 276 28.16 2.68 14.53
C ASP A 276 26.91 2.18 15.29
N SER A 277 26.38 3.03 16.19
CA SER A 277 25.18 2.70 16.96
C SER A 277 23.90 2.72 16.14
N PHE A 278 23.80 3.63 15.18
CA PHE A 278 22.64 3.71 14.30
C PHE A 278 22.71 2.67 13.20
N ASP A 279 23.88 2.45 12.58
CA ASP A 279 24.10 1.38 11.60
C ASP A 279 23.77 0.00 12.20
N ALA A 280 24.30 -0.31 13.39
CA ALA A 280 23.97 -1.54 14.10
C ALA A 280 22.49 -1.63 14.52
N LEU A 281 21.80 -0.51 14.75
CA LEU A 281 20.37 -0.53 15.00
C LEU A 281 19.59 -0.91 13.74
N LEU A 282 19.94 -0.33 12.59
CA LEU A 282 19.31 -0.67 11.31
C LEU A 282 19.49 -2.14 10.97
N ASP A 283 20.68 -2.71 11.20
CA ASP A 283 20.92 -4.15 11.08
C ASP A 283 19.98 -4.98 11.94
N ARG A 284 19.84 -4.63 13.23
CA ARG A 284 18.97 -5.35 14.18
C ARG A 284 17.50 -5.27 13.84
N LEU A 285 17.08 -4.20 13.19
CA LEU A 285 15.71 -4.00 12.70
C LEU A 285 15.47 -4.62 11.32
N GLY A 286 16.49 -5.25 10.71
CA GLY A 286 16.39 -5.81 9.37
C GLY A 286 16.22 -4.74 8.27
N LEU A 287 16.73 -3.54 8.54
CA LEU A 287 16.66 -2.37 7.65
C LEU A 287 17.99 -2.07 6.96
N ALA A 288 19.01 -2.90 7.19
CA ALA A 288 20.28 -2.85 6.49
C ALA A 288 20.07 -2.96 4.97
N GLY A 289 20.69 -2.06 4.22
CA GLY A 289 20.64 -2.09 2.76
C GLY A 289 19.30 -1.62 2.14
N VAL A 290 18.41 -1.02 2.94
CA VAL A 290 17.26 -0.29 2.37
C VAL A 290 17.79 0.94 1.62
N GLU A 291 17.52 1.00 0.32
CA GLU A 291 18.02 2.08 -0.56
C GLU A 291 17.09 3.29 -0.64
N THR A 292 15.80 3.14 -0.31
CA THR A 292 14.82 4.23 -0.45
C THR A 292 13.84 4.27 0.70
N ALA A 293 13.08 3.20 0.90
CA ALA A 293 12.13 3.14 2.00
C ALA A 293 11.76 1.71 2.38
N ALA A 294 11.49 1.51 3.66
CA ALA A 294 10.81 0.33 4.20
C ALA A 294 9.81 0.82 5.26
N ASN A 295 8.56 0.38 5.19
CA ASN A 295 7.49 0.88 6.06
C ASN A 295 6.66 -0.25 6.64
N GLY A 296 6.01 0.00 7.77
CA GLY A 296 5.01 -0.90 8.34
C GLY A 296 5.58 -2.15 9.02
N ARG A 297 6.88 -2.15 9.33
CA ARG A 297 7.54 -3.25 10.06
C ARG A 297 7.14 -3.24 11.52
N LEU A 298 7.04 -4.40 12.15
CA LEU A 298 6.65 -4.53 13.56
C LEU A 298 7.85 -4.91 14.44
N LEU A 299 8.04 -4.12 15.50
CA LEU A 299 9.06 -4.32 16.52
C LEU A 299 8.40 -4.66 17.86
N TRP A 300 8.82 -5.75 18.48
CA TRP A 300 8.58 -5.99 19.90
C TRP A 300 9.81 -5.56 20.71
N TYR A 301 9.63 -4.59 21.60
CA TYR A 301 10.70 -4.08 22.46
C TYR A 301 10.17 -3.76 23.85
N ASP A 302 10.85 -4.31 24.87
CA ASP A 302 10.59 -4.07 26.29
C ASP A 302 9.10 -4.18 26.69
N GLY A 303 8.45 -5.26 26.25
CA GLY A 303 7.05 -5.50 26.59
C GLY A 303 6.03 -4.69 25.79
N SER A 304 6.47 -3.89 24.82
CA SER A 304 5.64 -3.01 24.01
C SER A 304 5.78 -3.31 22.51
N LEU A 305 4.70 -3.06 21.77
CA LEU A 305 4.66 -3.22 20.32
C LEU A 305 4.82 -1.87 19.63
N TYR A 306 5.65 -1.83 18.60
CA TYR A 306 5.91 -0.65 17.79
C TYR A 306 5.77 -0.98 16.31
N ARG A 307 5.39 0.03 15.54
CA ARG A 307 5.56 0.04 14.08
C ARG A 307 6.74 0.92 13.75
N HIS A 308 7.62 0.44 12.87
CA HIS A 308 8.77 1.22 12.42
C HIS A 308 8.91 1.23 10.90
N GLY A 309 9.67 2.20 10.42
CA GLY A 309 10.05 2.34 9.03
C GLY A 309 11.32 3.15 8.87
N LEU A 310 11.96 3.02 7.71
CA LEU A 310 13.13 3.79 7.33
C LEU A 310 12.83 4.49 6.01
N TYR A 311 13.23 5.75 5.92
CA TYR A 311 13.29 6.52 4.69
C TYR A 311 14.71 7.00 4.47
N VAL A 312 15.17 6.94 3.22
CA VAL A 312 16.51 7.38 2.79
C VAL A 312 16.33 8.46 1.73
N ASP A 313 16.90 9.63 1.99
CA ASP A 313 16.95 10.75 1.05
C ASP A 313 18.39 11.01 0.62
N ASP A 314 18.68 10.74 -0.65
CA ASP A 314 20.00 10.97 -1.26
C ASP A 314 20.12 12.39 -1.85
N SER A 315 19.13 13.27 -1.62
CA SER A 315 19.18 14.65 -2.11
C SER A 315 20.17 15.48 -1.29
N PRO A 316 20.99 16.33 -1.93
CA PRO A 316 21.85 17.27 -1.22
C PRO A 316 21.01 18.22 -0.37
N ALA A 317 21.46 18.53 0.86
CA ALA A 317 20.78 19.48 1.73
C ALA A 317 20.66 20.84 1.01
N ALA A 318 19.45 21.41 1.00
CA ALA A 318 19.16 22.71 0.41
C ALA A 318 19.63 23.87 1.29
#